data_AF-A0A392MIP6-F1
#
_entry.id   AF-A0A392MIP6-F1
#
_cell.length_a   1.000
_cell.length_b   1.000
_cell.length_c   1.000
_cell.angle_alpha   90.00
_cell.angle_beta   90.00
_cell.angle_gamma   90.00
#
_symmetry.space_group_name_H-M   'P 1'
#
loop_
_entity.id
_entity.type
_entity.pdbx_description
1 polymer ?
#
loop_
_entity_poly.entity_id
_entity_poly.type
_entity_poly.pdbx_seq_one_letter_code
_entity_poly.pdbx_strand_id
1 'polypeptide(L)'
;ILRLEFAHYDYKSRKTISAKDFALSMVASADMSHLGKLLERVDELNNDPCFKDVRITFEDFKNFAELRKKLFPLSLALFSFGKVNGLLTRDDFQRAASHVWHLSSFLCLT
;
A
#
# COMPACT_ATOMS: atom_id res chain seq x y z
N ILE A 1 2.42 -12.89 -12.58
CA ILE A 1 2.05 -13.14 -11.17
C ILE A 1 1.15 -12.03 -10.62
N LEU A 2 1.53 -10.75 -10.67
CA LEU A 2 0.73 -9.64 -10.10
C LEU A 2 -0.74 -9.55 -10.57
N ARG A 3 -1.01 -9.81 -11.85
CA ARG A 3 -2.39 -9.88 -12.37
C ARG A 3 -3.22 -11.00 -11.74
N LEU A 4 -2.59 -12.14 -11.43
CA LEU A 4 -3.26 -13.26 -10.77
C LEU A 4 -3.53 -12.95 -9.30
N GLU A 5 -2.60 -12.28 -8.61
CA GLU A 5 -2.81 -11.78 -7.24
C GLU A 5 -3.99 -10.81 -7.19
N PHE A 6 -4.05 -9.82 -8.10
CA PHE A 6 -5.20 -8.92 -8.16
C PHE A 6 -6.50 -9.67 -8.46
N ALA A 7 -6.49 -10.60 -9.42
CA ALA A 7 -7.67 -11.40 -9.78
C ALA A 7 -8.15 -12.31 -8.64
N HIS A 8 -7.25 -12.76 -7.76
CA HIS A 8 -7.61 -13.51 -6.55
C HIS A 8 -8.51 -12.69 -5.63
N TYR A 9 -8.22 -11.39 -5.48
CA TYR A 9 -9.02 -10.46 -4.68
C TYR A 9 -10.23 -9.89 -5.45
N ASP A 10 -10.10 -9.66 -6.76
CA ASP A 10 -11.23 -9.32 -7.65
C ASP A 10 -12.00 -10.57 -8.11
N TYR A 11 -12.34 -11.45 -7.17
CA TYR A 11 -12.98 -12.74 -7.47
C TYR A 11 -14.33 -12.61 -8.20
N LYS A 12 -14.97 -11.43 -8.12
CA LYS A 12 -16.22 -11.09 -8.82
C LYS A 12 -16.00 -10.44 -10.19
N SER A 13 -14.76 -10.31 -10.66
CA SER A 13 -14.40 -9.67 -11.94
C SER A 13 -15.00 -8.27 -12.13
N ARG A 14 -15.02 -7.48 -11.05
CA ARG A 14 -15.54 -6.11 -11.02
C ARG A 14 -14.52 -5.07 -11.52
N LYS A 15 -13.30 -5.51 -11.86
CA LYS A 15 -12.14 -4.70 -12.26
C LYS A 15 -11.62 -3.78 -11.15
N THR A 16 -12.16 -3.92 -9.94
CA THR A 16 -11.79 -3.16 -8.75
C THR A 16 -11.96 -4.02 -7.52
N ILE A 17 -11.13 -3.81 -6.51
CA ILE A 17 -11.21 -4.49 -5.20
C ILE A 17 -11.54 -3.47 -4.10
N SER A 18 -12.08 -3.93 -2.97
CA SER A 18 -12.36 -3.05 -1.82
C SER A 18 -11.07 -2.68 -1.06
N ALA A 19 -11.14 -1.65 -0.20
CA ALA A 19 -10.05 -1.33 0.73
C ALA A 19 -9.69 -2.52 1.63
N LYS A 20 -10.68 -3.29 2.08
CA LYS A 20 -10.46 -4.51 2.85
C LYS A 20 -9.71 -5.56 2.05
N ASP A 21 -10.12 -5.84 0.82
CA ASP A 21 -9.45 -6.82 -0.05
C ASP A 21 -8.01 -6.40 -0.37
N PHE A 22 -7.79 -5.10 -0.60
CA PHE A 22 -6.45 -4.56 -0.78
C PHE A 22 -5.59 -4.70 0.48
N ALA A 23 -6.13 -4.43 1.67
CA ALA A 23 -5.40 -4.60 2.92
C ALA A 23 -5.09 -6.08 3.22
N LEU A 24 -6.00 -7.00 2.89
CA LEU A 24 -5.74 -8.44 2.95
C LEU A 24 -4.56 -8.84 2.05
N SER A 25 -4.44 -8.26 0.85
CA SER A 25 -3.30 -8.51 -0.04
C SER A 25 -1.96 -8.07 0.55
N MET A 26 -1.95 -7.05 1.41
CA MET A 26 -0.75 -6.61 2.12
C MET A 26 -0.37 -7.53 3.27
N VAL A 27 -1.38 -8.05 3.99
CA VAL A 27 -1.19 -8.86 5.19
C VAL A 27 -0.92 -10.34 4.87
N ALA A 28 -1.25 -10.79 3.65
CA ALA A 28 -1.11 -12.19 3.22
C ALA A 28 0.30 -12.79 3.39
N SER A 29 1.35 -11.96 3.42
CA SER A 29 2.74 -12.39 3.64
C SER A 29 3.36 -11.83 4.94
N ALA A 30 2.54 -11.36 5.88
CA ALA A 30 3.02 -10.81 7.14
C ALA A 30 3.56 -11.90 8.08
N ASP A 31 4.43 -11.51 9.00
CA ASP A 31 4.92 -12.40 10.06
C ASP A 31 3.76 -12.90 10.93
N MET A 32 3.71 -14.21 11.18
CA MET A 32 2.61 -14.85 11.91
C MET A 32 2.45 -14.30 13.33
N SER A 33 3.53 -13.82 13.95
CA SER A 33 3.51 -13.24 15.30
C SER A 33 2.73 -11.92 15.36
N HIS A 34 2.48 -11.29 14.20
CA HIS A 34 1.75 -10.03 14.09
C HIS A 34 0.43 -10.17 13.33
N LEU A 35 0.18 -11.32 12.72
CA LEU A 35 -0.96 -11.55 11.82
C LEU A 35 -2.30 -11.24 12.48
N GLY A 36 -2.54 -11.70 13.72
CA GLY A 36 -3.81 -11.46 14.43
C GLY A 36 -4.15 -9.97 14.54
N LYS A 37 -3.20 -9.15 15.00
CA LYS A 37 -3.38 -7.69 15.15
C LYS A 37 -3.59 -6.99 13.82
N LEU A 38 -2.95 -7.47 12.75
CA LEU A 38 -3.13 -6.90 11.42
C LEU A 38 -4.51 -7.23 10.86
N LEU A 39 -5.01 -8.46 11.07
CA LEU A 39 -6.34 -8.86 10.63
C LEU A 39 -7.44 -8.10 11.37
N GLU A 40 -7.29 -7.86 12.68
CA GLU A 40 -8.21 -7.00 13.45
C GLU A 40 -8.34 -5.61 12.80
N ARG A 41 -7.22 -4.97 12.44
CA ARG A 41 -7.23 -3.67 11.74
C ARG A 41 -7.87 -3.73 10.35
N VAL A 42 -7.68 -4.84 9.64
CA VAL A 42 -8.31 -5.04 8.33
C VAL A 42 -9.83 -5.12 8.45
N ASP A 43 -10.33 -5.78 9.50
CA ASP A 43 -11.77 -5.89 9.74
C ASP A 43 -12.41 -4.54 10.08
N GLU A 44 -11.68 -3.65 10.75
CA GLU A 44 -12.13 -2.29 11.05
C GLU A 44 -12.32 -1.40 9.81
N LEU A 45 -11.61 -1.66 8.70
CA LEU A 45 -11.66 -0.82 7.50
C LEU A 45 -13.06 -0.70 6.88
N ASN A 46 -13.89 -1.73 6.99
CA ASN A 46 -15.26 -1.68 6.46
C ASN A 46 -16.18 -0.78 7.29
N ASN A 47 -15.84 -0.54 8.55
CA ASN A 47 -16.61 0.31 9.46
C ASN A 47 -16.22 1.78 9.33
N ASP A 48 -15.04 2.07 8.79
CA ASP A 48 -14.56 3.44 8.57
C ASP A 48 -15.24 4.05 7.33
N PRO A 49 -16.00 5.16 7.48
CA PRO A 49 -16.63 5.87 6.36
C PRO A 49 -15.65 6.31 5.27
N CYS A 50 -14.37 6.54 5.61
CA CYS A 50 -13.35 6.95 4.66
C CYS A 50 -12.91 5.81 3.74
N PHE A 51 -13.06 4.55 4.16
CA PHE A 51 -12.52 3.38 3.44
C PHE A 51 -13.60 2.46 2.87
N LYS A 52 -14.82 2.45 3.44
CA LYS A 52 -15.90 1.53 3.05
C LYS A 52 -16.24 1.54 1.56
N ASP A 53 -16.16 2.72 0.92
CA ASP A 53 -16.56 2.92 -0.48
C ASP A 53 -15.36 3.01 -1.43
N VAL A 54 -14.13 2.92 -0.91
CA VAL A 54 -12.92 2.99 -1.71
C VAL A 54 -12.82 1.77 -2.63
N ARG A 55 -12.52 2.04 -3.91
CA ARG A 55 -12.32 1.05 -4.96
C ARG A 55 -10.91 1.17 -5.51
N ILE A 56 -10.14 0.11 -5.39
CA ILE A 56 -8.76 0.03 -5.85
C ILE A 56 -8.75 -0.63 -7.22
N THR A 57 -8.21 0.06 -8.22
CA THR A 57 -8.04 -0.48 -9.58
C THR A 57 -6.81 -1.38 -9.68
N PHE A 58 -6.68 -2.11 -10.80
CA PHE A 58 -5.45 -2.85 -11.07
C PHE A 58 -4.22 -1.92 -11.17
N GLU A 59 -4.36 -0.70 -11.69
CA GLU A 59 -3.24 0.24 -11.81
C GLU A 59 -2.80 0.74 -10.43
N ASP A 60 -3.74 1.04 -9.52
CA ASP A 60 -3.41 1.40 -8.13
C ASP A 60 -2.65 0.26 -7.43
N PHE A 61 -3.14 -0.97 -7.59
CA PHE A 61 -2.49 -2.17 -7.04
C PHE A 61 -1.07 -2.35 -7.58
N LYS A 62 -0.88 -2.09 -8.88
CA LYS A 62 0.42 -2.16 -9.54
C LYS A 62 1.37 -1.07 -9.08
N ASN A 63 0.90 0.17 -8.95
CA ASN A 63 1.70 1.28 -8.42
C ASN A 63 2.20 0.97 -7.01
N PHE A 64 1.32 0.40 -6.17
CA PHE A 64 1.70 -0.06 -4.85
C PHE A 64 2.72 -1.21 -4.89
N ALA A 65 2.55 -2.19 -5.79
CA ALA A 65 3.50 -3.28 -5.94
C ALA A 65 4.90 -2.80 -6.38
N GLU A 66 4.98 -1.78 -7.23
CA GLU A 66 6.26 -1.14 -7.58
C GLU A 66 6.87 -0.39 -6.38
N LEU A 67 6.06 0.28 -5.57
CA LEU A 67 6.53 0.90 -4.32
C LEU A 67 7.11 -0.15 -3.35
N ARG A 68 6.47 -1.34 -3.22
CA ARG A 68 6.97 -2.46 -2.40
C ARG A 68 8.34 -2.98 -2.83
N LYS A 69 8.74 -2.79 -4.09
CA LYS A 69 10.09 -3.16 -4.56
C LYS A 69 11.16 -2.15 -4.12
N LYS A 70 10.76 -1.00 -3.60
CA LYS A 70 11.61 0.14 -3.26
C LYS A 70 11.60 0.47 -1.78
N LEU A 71 11.47 -0.54 -0.92
CA LEU A 71 11.40 -0.34 0.54
C LEU A 71 12.65 0.37 1.09
N PHE A 72 13.83 0.13 0.54
CA PHE A 72 15.05 0.80 1.00
C PHE A 72 15.08 2.31 0.62
N PRO A 73 14.87 2.72 -0.64
CA PRO A 73 14.69 4.15 -0.95
C PRO A 73 13.53 4.79 -0.17
N LEU A 74 12.43 4.06 0.03
CA LEU A 74 11.28 4.53 0.80
C LEU A 74 11.64 4.75 2.27
N SER A 75 12.38 3.85 2.91
CA SER A 75 12.78 4.02 4.30
C SER A 75 13.66 5.26 4.48
N LEU A 76 14.63 5.49 3.58
CA LEU A 76 15.47 6.70 3.61
C LEU A 76 14.66 7.98 3.43
N ALA A 77 13.70 7.99 2.51
CA ALA A 77 12.81 9.13 2.30
C ALA A 77 11.95 9.38 3.56
N LEU A 78 11.39 8.32 4.16
CA LEU A 78 10.62 8.42 5.41
C LEU A 78 11.45 8.99 6.56
N PHE A 79 12.71 8.57 6.72
CA PHE A 79 13.61 9.14 7.72
C PHE A 79 13.93 10.62 7.46
N SER A 80 14.00 11.03 6.19
CA SER A 80 14.30 12.41 5.81
C SER A 80 13.10 13.34 5.98
N PHE A 81 11.88 12.85 5.74
CA PHE A 81 10.64 13.65 5.83
C PHE A 81 9.97 13.58 7.19
N GLY A 82 10.31 12.60 8.04
CA GLY A 82 9.77 12.47 9.38
C GLY A 82 10.04 13.70 10.23
N LYS A 83 9.05 14.17 10.98
CA LYS A 83 9.21 15.29 11.90
C LYS A 83 10.20 14.92 13.02
N VAL A 84 10.89 15.95 13.54
CA VAL A 84 11.89 15.83 14.62
C VAL A 84 11.31 15.22 15.91
N ASN A 85 9.99 15.21 16.09
CA ASN A 85 9.31 14.57 17.23
C ASN A 85 9.08 13.05 17.05
N GLY A 86 9.62 12.44 15.99
CA GLY A 86 9.61 10.98 15.80
C GLY A 86 8.28 10.38 15.34
N LEU A 87 7.26 11.20 15.08
CA LEU A 87 5.96 10.74 14.57
C LEU A 87 5.86 10.98 13.07
N LEU A 88 5.73 9.89 12.32
CA LEU A 88 5.45 9.93 10.89
C LEU A 88 3.96 10.24 10.66
N THR A 89 3.66 11.36 10.02
CA THR A 89 2.28 11.70 9.64
C THR A 89 1.91 11.10 8.28
N ARG A 90 0.62 11.11 7.95
CA ARG A 90 0.12 10.74 6.61
C ARG A 90 0.81 11.57 5.51
N ASP A 91 0.96 12.87 5.72
CA ASP A 91 1.56 13.78 4.75
C ASP A 91 3.06 13.49 4.56
N ASP A 92 3.77 13.11 5.62
CA ASP A 92 5.17 12.68 5.53
C ASP A 92 5.29 11.40 4.69
N PHE A 93 4.41 10.42 4.93
CA PHE A 93 4.39 9.18 4.16
C PHE A 93 4.07 9.44 2.68
N GLN A 94 3.08 10.30 2.40
CA GLN A 94 2.71 10.67 1.03
C GLN A 94 3.88 11.35 0.31
N ARG A 95 4.56 12.32 0.94
CA ARG A 95 5.73 12.98 0.37
C ARG A 95 6.87 12.01 0.08
N ALA A 96 7.16 11.09 1.01
CA ALA A 96 8.18 10.06 0.83
C ALA A 96 7.86 9.12 -0.34
N ALA A 97 6.62 8.63 -0.41
CA ALA A 97 6.18 7.74 -1.48
C ALA A 97 6.21 8.43 -2.86
N SER A 98 5.73 9.67 -2.95
CA SER A 98 5.79 10.47 -4.18
C SER A 98 7.24 10.69 -4.62
N HIS A 99 8.15 11.02 -3.70
CA HIS A 99 9.57 11.20 -4.02
C HIS A 99 10.19 9.94 -4.63
N VAL A 100 9.96 8.77 -4.03
CA VAL A 100 10.47 7.49 -4.53
C VAL A 100 9.84 7.08 -5.86
N TRP A 101 8.56 7.41 -6.07
CA TRP A 101 7.89 7.21 -7.34
C TRP A 101 8.52 8.05 -8.46
N HIS A 102 8.79 9.34 -8.22
CA HIS A 102 9.43 10.21 -9.21
C HIS A 102 10.86 9.78 -9.55
N LEU A 103 11.64 9.31 -8.56
CA LEU A 103 12.94 8.68 -8.83
C LEU A 103 12.83 7.45 -9.74
N SER A 104 11.71 6.72 -9.70
CA SER A 104 11.43 5.60 -10.61
C SER A 104 11.29 6.02 -12.06
N SER A 105 10.50 7.07 -12.30
CA SER A 105 10.29 7.59 -13.66
C SER A 105 11.57 8.15 -14.25
N PHE A 106 12.44 8.74 -13.40
CA PHE A 106 13.70 9.33 -13.83
C PHE A 106 14.76 8.26 -14.18
N LEU A 107 14.90 7.22 -13.35
CA LEU A 107 15.83 6.10 -13.57
C LEU A 107 15.43 5.18 -14.74
N CYS A 108 14.19 5.28 -15.24
CA CYS A 108 13.73 4.51 -16.40
C CYS A 108 13.94 5.26 -17.74
N LEU A 109 14.46 6.49 -17.70
CA LEU A 109 14.73 7.36 -18.85
C LEU A 109 16.25 7.61 -19.07
N THR A 110 17.11 6.91 -18.32
CA THR A 110 18.58 6.94 -18.42
C THR A 110 19.09 5.53 -18.66
#